data_AF-A0A7V0V1R1-F1
#
_entry.id   AF-A0A7V0V1R1-F1
#
_cell.length_a   1.000
_cell.length_b   1.000
_cell.length_c   1.000
_cell.angle_alpha   90.00
_cell.angle_beta   90.00
_cell.angle_gamma   90.00
#
_symmetry.space_group_name_H-M   'P 1'
#
loop_
_entity.id
_entity.type
_entity.pdbx_description
1 polymer ?
#
loop_
_entity_poly.entity_id
_entity_poly.type
_entity_poly.pdbx_seq_one_letter_code
_entity_poly.pdbx_strand_id
1 'polypeptide(L)'
;MLVKSAFFLFLHAPAEELFFRGFLQSFLVKLSGTVSFGLLAAAAVFGAYHRLFGHPWSRAPLYFAFGLLFGLLYLDGKLSLAGLGIAHGMGDMGLYSLGPYLLALRRRSCDCATS
;
A
#
# COMPACT_ATOMS: atom_id res chain seq x y z
N MET A 1 -6.81 13.47 -12.36
CA MET A 1 -6.53 13.29 -10.92
C MET A 1 -7.63 12.48 -10.24
N LEU A 2 -8.91 12.90 -10.33
CA LEU A 2 -10.04 12.23 -9.66
C LEU A 2 -10.19 10.73 -10.00
N VAL A 3 -10.16 10.37 -11.29
CA VAL A 3 -10.29 8.95 -11.72
C VAL A 3 -9.17 8.08 -11.13
N LYS A 4 -7.93 8.58 -11.13
CA LYS A 4 -6.76 7.89 -10.56
C LYS A 4 -6.89 7.73 -9.05
N SER A 5 -7.35 8.76 -8.36
CA SER A 5 -7.62 8.71 -6.92
C SER A 5 -8.74 7.73 -6.57
N ALA A 6 -9.83 7.73 -7.32
CA ALA A 6 -10.94 6.79 -7.13
C ALA A 6 -10.48 5.34 -7.36
N PHE A 7 -9.68 5.09 -8.40
CA PHE A 7 -9.07 3.79 -8.65
C PHE A 7 -8.25 3.31 -7.44
N PHE A 8 -7.37 4.16 -6.89
CA PHE A 8 -6.55 3.78 -5.75
C PHE A 8 -7.38 3.46 -4.50
N LEU A 9 -8.39 4.29 -4.22
CA LEU A 9 -9.17 4.18 -3.00
C LEU A 9 -10.18 3.02 -3.01
N PHE A 10 -10.86 2.81 -4.15
CA PHE A 10 -12.00 1.90 -4.22
C PHE A 10 -11.69 0.55 -4.86
N LEU A 11 -10.59 0.45 -5.61
CA LEU A 11 -10.26 -0.79 -6.32
C LEU A 11 -8.89 -1.32 -5.93
N HIS A 12 -7.83 -0.53 -6.13
CA HIS A 12 -6.45 -0.96 -5.92
C HIS A 12 -6.21 -1.41 -4.47
N ALA A 13 -6.29 -0.46 -3.52
CA ALA A 13 -5.97 -0.75 -2.14
C ALA A 13 -6.91 -1.78 -1.52
N PRO A 14 -8.25 -1.72 -1.70
CA PRO A 14 -9.13 -2.78 -1.20
C PRO A 14 -8.80 -4.17 -1.76
N ALA A 15 -8.49 -4.29 -3.05
CA ALA A 15 -8.13 -5.58 -3.64
C ALA A 15 -6.81 -6.12 -3.06
N GLU A 16 -5.80 -5.27 -2.89
CA GLU A 16 -4.54 -5.67 -2.27
C GLU A 16 -4.72 -6.08 -0.80
N GLU A 17 -5.47 -5.32 0.01
CA GLU A 17 -5.72 -5.69 1.40
C GLU A 17 -6.48 -7.02 1.52
N LEU A 18 -7.52 -7.21 0.70
CA LEU A 18 -8.28 -8.46 0.66
C LEU A 18 -7.38 -9.64 0.31
N PHE A 19 -6.53 -9.50 -0.70
CA PHE A 19 -5.64 -10.57 -1.11
C PHE A 19 -4.54 -10.83 -0.08
N PHE A 20 -3.80 -9.81 0.34
CA PHE A 20 -2.62 -10.02 1.16
C PHE A 20 -2.95 -10.32 2.63
N ARG A 21 -3.93 -9.63 3.23
CA ARG A 21 -4.27 -9.77 4.66
C ARG A 21 -5.41 -10.76 4.84
N GLY A 22 -6.48 -10.57 4.06
CA GLY A 22 -7.67 -11.42 4.11
C GLY A 22 -7.35 -12.85 3.68
N PHE A 23 -6.64 -13.04 2.57
CA PHE A 23 -6.35 -14.36 2.02
C PHE A 23 -4.93 -14.86 2.34
N LEU A 24 -3.88 -14.27 1.79
CA LEU A 24 -2.52 -14.83 1.79
C LEU A 24 -1.93 -14.99 3.20
N GLN A 25 -1.94 -13.93 4.00
CA GLN A 25 -1.47 -13.97 5.39
C GLN A 25 -2.25 -15.03 6.19
N SER A 26 -3.58 -15.00 6.10
CA SER A 26 -4.44 -15.97 6.80
C SER A 26 -4.20 -17.40 6.35
N PHE A 27 -3.98 -17.63 5.05
CA PHE A 27 -3.64 -18.92 4.48
C PHE A 27 -2.28 -19.41 4.99
N LEU A 28 -1.25 -18.56 4.99
CA LEU A 28 0.09 -18.92 5.44
C LEU A 28 0.16 -19.17 6.95
N VAL A 29 -0.65 -18.46 7.75
CA VAL A 29 -0.83 -18.78 9.18
C VAL A 29 -1.43 -20.17 9.35
N LYS A 30 -2.51 -20.48 8.62
CA LYS A 30 -3.15 -21.81 8.67
C LYS A 30 -2.22 -22.93 8.20
N LEU A 31 -1.43 -22.67 7.16
CA LEU A 31 -0.51 -23.64 6.58
C LEU A 31 0.67 -23.95 7.50
N SER A 32 1.27 -22.92 8.11
CA SER A 32 2.47 -23.06 8.95
C SER A 32 2.18 -23.33 10.42
N GLY A 33 0.95 -23.04 10.88
CA GLY A 33 0.58 -23.07 12.29
C GLY A 33 1.13 -21.90 13.11
N THR A 34 1.83 -20.93 12.50
CA THR A 34 2.43 -19.80 13.24
C THR A 34 2.05 -18.45 12.64
N VAL A 35 1.66 -17.52 13.52
CA VAL A 35 1.29 -16.14 13.13
C VAL A 35 2.48 -15.39 12.55
N SER A 36 3.66 -15.54 13.18
CA SER A 36 4.90 -14.89 12.75
C SER A 36 5.31 -15.30 11.34
N PHE A 37 5.25 -16.59 10.99
CA PHE A 37 5.54 -17.03 9.63
C PHE A 37 4.54 -16.45 8.64
N GLY A 38 3.23 -16.55 8.91
CA GLY A 38 2.22 -16.03 7.99
C GLY A 38 2.35 -14.52 7.74
N LEU A 39 2.66 -13.75 8.78
CA LEU A 39 2.94 -12.32 8.69
C LEU A 39 4.20 -12.02 7.87
N LEU A 40 5.34 -12.61 8.24
CA LEU A 40 6.63 -12.35 7.59
C LEU A 40 6.62 -12.79 6.13
N ALA A 41 6.06 -13.97 5.83
CA ALA A 41 6.00 -14.50 4.48
C ALA A 41 5.03 -13.67 3.61
N ALA A 42 3.84 -13.30 4.11
CA ALA A 42 2.93 -12.42 3.35
C ALA A 42 3.55 -11.05 3.08
N ALA A 43 4.25 -10.45 4.05
CA ALA A 43 4.95 -9.19 3.87
C ALA A 43 6.10 -9.30 2.86
N ALA A 44 6.84 -10.42 2.87
CA ALA A 44 7.89 -10.69 1.90
C ALA A 44 7.33 -10.79 0.47
N VAL A 45 6.23 -11.53 0.29
CA VAL A 45 5.54 -11.62 -1.00
C VAL A 45 5.00 -10.26 -1.42
N PHE A 46 4.39 -9.49 -0.52
CA PHE A 46 3.93 -8.13 -0.79
C PHE A 46 5.07 -7.23 -1.29
N GLY A 47 6.21 -7.24 -0.60
CA GLY A 47 7.38 -6.47 -1.00
C GLY A 47 7.97 -6.87 -2.35
N ALA A 48 8.04 -8.18 -2.63
CA ALA A 48 8.57 -8.71 -3.88
C ALA A 48 7.60 -8.51 -5.07
N TYR A 49 6.29 -8.64 -4.85
CA TYR A 49 5.25 -8.48 -5.87
C TYR A 49 5.30 -7.13 -6.57
N HIS A 50 5.68 -6.06 -5.86
CA HIS A 50 5.84 -4.72 -6.43
C HIS A 50 6.87 -4.66 -7.56
N ARG A 51 7.82 -5.61 -7.61
CA ARG A 51 8.78 -5.72 -8.71
C ARG A 51 8.08 -5.97 -10.05
N LEU A 52 6.96 -6.69 -10.04
CA LEU A 52 6.16 -7.00 -11.23
C LEU A 52 5.51 -5.74 -11.82
N PHE A 53 5.35 -4.68 -11.03
CA PHE A 53 4.81 -3.38 -11.43
C PHE A 53 5.92 -2.37 -11.76
N GLY A 54 7.15 -2.85 -11.95
CA GLY A 54 8.28 -2.01 -12.37
C GLY A 54 8.98 -1.27 -11.25
N HIS A 55 8.63 -1.53 -9.98
CA HIS A 55 9.35 -0.92 -8.86
C HIS A 55 10.75 -1.55 -8.69
N PRO A 56 11.80 -0.75 -8.44
CA PRO A 56 13.14 -1.29 -8.26
C PRO A 56 13.26 -2.09 -6.97
N TRP A 57 14.13 -3.10 -6.95
CA TRP A 57 14.41 -3.93 -5.78
C TRP A 57 14.83 -3.13 -4.54
N SER A 58 15.46 -1.97 -4.74
CA SER A 58 15.83 -1.05 -3.65
C SER A 58 14.63 -0.56 -2.83
N ARG A 59 13.41 -0.61 -3.38
CA ARG A 59 12.18 -0.25 -2.66
C ARG A 59 11.47 -1.45 -2.02
N ALA A 60 11.88 -2.69 -2.31
CA ALA A 60 11.28 -3.87 -1.71
C ALA A 60 11.31 -3.87 -0.17
N PRO A 61 12.38 -3.42 0.52
CA PRO A 61 12.39 -3.32 1.98
C PRO A 61 11.32 -2.35 2.53
N LEU A 62 11.03 -1.27 1.81
CA LEU A 62 9.99 -0.31 2.19
C LEU A 62 8.60 -0.95 2.08
N TYR A 63 8.31 -1.62 0.97
CA TYR A 63 7.04 -2.33 0.78
C TYR A 63 6.88 -3.47 1.79
N PHE A 64 7.94 -4.21 2.07
CA PHE A 64 7.97 -5.21 3.13
C PHE A 64 7.58 -4.60 4.49
N ALA A 65 8.16 -3.46 4.86
CA ALA A 65 7.83 -2.77 6.10
C ALA A 65 6.36 -2.33 6.17
N PHE A 66 5.78 -1.84 5.06
CA PHE A 66 4.35 -1.54 4.98
C PHE A 66 3.48 -2.80 5.10
N GLY A 67 3.87 -3.89 4.43
CA GLY A 67 3.20 -5.18 4.55
C GLY A 67 3.19 -5.70 5.99
N LEU A 68 4.31 -5.56 6.72
CA LEU A 68 4.38 -5.89 8.14
C LEU A 68 3.48 -5.01 8.98
N LEU A 69 3.55 -3.68 8.80
CA LEU A 69 2.74 -2.73 9.57
C LEU A 69 1.25 -3.03 9.39
N PHE A 70 0.79 -3.19 8.15
CA PHE A 70 -0.61 -3.46 7.87
C PHE A 70 -1.04 -4.86 8.32
N GLY A 71 -0.16 -5.87 8.19
CA GLY A 71 -0.42 -7.20 8.72
C GLY A 71 -0.55 -7.22 10.25
N LEU A 72 0.25 -6.42 10.96
CA LEU A 72 0.14 -6.24 12.42
C LEU A 72 -1.14 -5.51 12.82
N LEU A 73 -1.47 -4.40 12.14
CA LEU A 73 -2.70 -3.65 12.41
C LEU A 73 -3.96 -4.49 12.17
N TYR A 74 -3.92 -5.41 11.20
CA TYR A 74 -4.97 -6.40 10.97
C TYR A 74 -5.06 -7.42 12.11
N LEU A 75 -3.94 -8.03 12.51
CA LEU A 75 -3.90 -9.05 13.56
C LEU A 75 -4.32 -8.51 14.93
N ASP A 76 -3.90 -7.30 15.26
CA ASP A 76 -4.26 -6.61 16.51
C ASP A 76 -5.75 -6.20 16.55
N GLY A 77 -6.49 -6.37 15.45
CA GLY A 77 -7.88 -5.93 15.32
C GLY A 77 -8.07 -4.41 15.33
N LYS A 78 -6.97 -3.64 15.27
CA LYS A 78 -6.99 -2.17 15.27
C LYS A 78 -7.65 -1.61 14.02
N LEU A 79 -7.48 -2.28 12.89
CA LEU A 79 -8.13 -1.92 11.64
C LEU A 79 -8.81 -3.14 11.01
N SER A 80 -10.06 -2.95 10.59
CA SER A 80 -10.73 -3.90 9.70
C SER A 80 -10.09 -3.89 8.30
N LEU A 81 -10.38 -4.88 7.48
CA LEU A 81 -9.92 -4.90 6.06
C LEU A 81 -10.37 -3.64 5.31
N ALA A 82 -11.58 -3.15 5.58
CA ALA A 82 -12.07 -1.90 5.01
C ALA A 82 -11.26 -0.69 5.51
N GLY A 83 -10.95 -0.63 6.82
CA GLY A 83 -10.12 0.42 7.40
C GLY A 83 -8.71 0.43 6.83
N LEU A 84 -8.10 -0.75 6.65
CA LEU A 84 -6.81 -0.89 5.98
C LEU A 84 -6.88 -0.45 4.52
N GLY A 85 -7.92 -0.84 3.78
CA GLY A 85 -8.09 -0.47 2.39
C GLY A 85 -8.20 1.04 2.21
N ILE A 86 -8.91 1.72 3.10
CA ILE A 86 -9.00 3.19 3.12
C ILE A 86 -7.63 3.81 3.45
N ALA A 87 -6.96 3.36 4.51
CA ALA A 87 -5.67 3.90 4.92
C ALA A 87 -4.59 3.74 3.83
N HIS A 88 -4.52 2.56 3.23
CA HIS A 88 -3.63 2.26 2.11
C HIS A 88 -4.00 3.11 0.88
N GLY A 89 -5.28 3.15 0.49
CA GLY A 89 -5.74 3.94 -0.65
C GLY A 89 -5.47 5.45 -0.50
N MET A 90 -5.60 5.99 0.71
CA MET A 90 -5.22 7.38 1.01
C MET A 90 -3.71 7.61 0.84
N GLY A 91 -2.88 6.65 1.27
CA GLY A 91 -1.44 6.67 1.06
C GLY A 91 -1.07 6.70 -0.42
N ASP A 92 -1.66 5.80 -1.22
CA ASP A 92 -1.46 5.73 -2.67
C ASP A 92 -1.93 7.00 -3.37
N MET A 93 -3.08 7.55 -2.96
CA MET A 93 -3.57 8.83 -3.46
C MET A 93 -2.58 9.95 -3.21
N GLY A 94 -2.02 10.02 -2.00
CA GLY A 94 -1.01 11.01 -1.64
C GLY A 94 0.25 10.88 -2.50
N LEU A 95 0.75 9.66 -2.67
CA LEU A 95 2.01 9.40 -3.37
C LEU A 95 1.89 9.52 -4.90
N TYR A 96 0.80 9.05 -5.49
CA TYR A 96 0.66 8.87 -6.94
C TYR A 96 -0.30 9.83 -7.63
N SER A 97 -1.12 10.57 -6.88
CA SER A 97 -2.06 11.54 -7.47
C SER A 97 -1.92 12.94 -6.87
N LEU A 98 -2.31 13.12 -5.61
CA LEU A 98 -2.45 14.44 -5.00
C LEU A 98 -1.08 15.10 -4.77
N GLY A 99 -0.10 14.39 -4.23
CA GLY A 99 1.23 14.93 -3.95
C GLY A 99 1.92 15.47 -5.20
N PRO A 100 2.07 14.68 -6.28
CA PRO A 100 2.64 15.17 -7.54
C PRO A 100 1.87 16.36 -8.13
N TYR A 101 0.53 16.36 -8.02
CA TYR A 101 -0.29 17.46 -8.49
C TYR A 101 -0.01 18.76 -7.71
N LEU A 102 0.03 18.70 -6.37
CA LEU A 102 0.34 19.86 -5.53
C LEU A 102 1.76 20.40 -5.76
N LEU A 103 2.73 19.51 -5.96
CA LEU A 103 4.10 19.91 -6.30
C LEU A 103 4.17 20.59 -7.68
N ALA A 104 3.41 20.09 -8.66
CA ALA A 104 3.32 20.71 -9.97
C ALA A 104 2.66 22.09 -9.94
N LEU A 105 1.58 22.25 -9.15
CA LEU A 105 0.95 23.55 -8.93
C LEU A 105 1.95 24.54 -8.31
N ARG A 106 2.66 24.12 -7.25
CA ARG A 106 3.67 24.97 -6.59
C ARG A 106 4.77 25.43 -7.56
N ARG A 107 5.28 24.54 -8.42
CA ARG A 107 6.30 24.91 -9.42
C ARG A 107 5.80 25.97 -10.39
N ARG A 108 4.58 25.81 -10.92
CA ARG A 108 3.97 26.80 -11.84
C ARG A 108 3.81 28.17 -11.19
N SER A 109 3.43 28.22 -9.91
CA SER A 109 3.35 29.49 -9.17
C SER A 109 4.70 30.19 -9.01
N CYS A 110 5.80 29.44 -8.89
CA CYS A 110 7.14 30.01 -8.82
C CYS A 110 7.61 30.56 -10.17
N ASP A 111 7.36 29.85 -11.26
CA ASP A 111 7.78 30.27 -12.61
C ASP A 111 7.11 31.60 -13.03
N CYS A 112 5.82 31.78 -12.70
CA CYS A 112 5.09 33.03 -12.92
C CYS A 112 5.54 34.19 -12.01
N ALA A 113 6.19 33.92 -10.87
CA ALA A 113 6.69 34.97 -9.98
C ALA A 113 8.08 35.49 -10.40
N THR A 114 8.75 34.79 -11.32
CA THR A 114 10.10 35.13 -11.83
C THR A 114 10.09 35.67 -13.27
N SER A 115 8.92 35.84 -13.87
CA SER A 115 8.71 36.41 -15.23
C SER A 115 8.02 37.77 -15.16
#